data_AF-A0A8J2A2E4-F1
#
_entry.id   AF-A0A8J2A2E4-F1
#
_cell.length_a   1.000
_cell.length_b   1.000
_cell.length_c   1.000
_cell.angle_alpha   90.00
_cell.angle_beta   90.00
_cell.angle_gamma   90.00
#
_symmetry.space_group_name_H-M   'P 1'
#
loop_
_entity.id
_entity.type
_entity.pdbx_description
1 polymer ?
#
loop_
_entity_poly.entity_id
_entity_poly.type
_entity_poly.pdbx_seq_one_letter_code
_entity_poly.pdbx_strand_id
1 'polypeptide(L)'
;MKAVGEEVEELWFEDTQLDMRTLAKFVGFTVLCFYHMRRWATVIQLAQDFNSVSCGEFSPTFFAFIVGAQKEVMNLSGRILKNSARYIQSAKEKFKTEQDQVPRKLLRQLALLGQLSEPEKLYNKRIYYYENLTSRQKKLHSAWKQTEEFYNLTYQLIFSTVPAAIEQLRKNRVVLARFIHQKHVYLHPVKILDEAQSAIMKRNLEDMVKSLIGSYHMAVELLRKRQMTLLATQASHELGNLKWLEGDRKAAGTVWSEGVDG
;
A
#
# COMPACT_ATOMS: atom_id res chain seq x y z
N MET A 1 -2.75 44.19 38.79
CA MET A 1 -2.72 42.81 38.23
C MET A 1 -3.81 42.71 37.17
N LYS A 2 -3.46 42.93 35.90
CA LYS A 2 -4.30 42.57 34.76
C LYS A 2 -3.66 41.33 34.15
N ALA A 3 -4.40 40.23 34.11
CA ALA A 3 -3.98 39.02 33.44
C ALA A 3 -3.84 39.35 31.94
N VAL A 4 -2.64 39.15 31.42
CA VAL A 4 -2.36 39.17 29.99
C VAL A 4 -3.10 37.97 29.42
N GLY A 5 -4.12 38.22 28.60
CA GLY A 5 -4.77 37.19 27.82
C GLY A 5 -3.75 36.63 26.84
N GLU A 6 -3.36 35.37 27.03
CA GLU A 6 -2.84 34.55 25.96
C GLU A 6 -4.01 34.36 24.97
N GLU A 7 -4.04 35.20 23.93
CA GLU A 7 -4.72 34.84 22.69
C GLU A 7 -4.02 33.59 22.18
N VAL A 8 -4.63 32.42 22.45
CA VAL A 8 -4.31 31.20 21.72
C VAL A 8 -4.62 31.52 20.27
N GLU A 9 -3.57 31.73 19.46
CA GLU A 9 -3.71 31.79 18.01
C GLU A 9 -4.50 30.56 17.58
N GLU A 10 -5.76 30.75 17.21
CA GLU A 10 -6.58 29.71 16.60
C GLU A 10 -5.80 29.17 15.41
N LEU A 11 -5.32 27.94 15.59
CA LEU A 11 -4.56 27.24 14.57
C LEU A 11 -5.48 27.06 13.38
N TRP A 12 -5.29 27.87 12.35
CA TRP A 12 -6.07 27.96 11.10
C TRP A 12 -6.33 26.62 10.37
N PHE A 13 -5.72 25.52 10.83
CA PHE A 13 -5.93 24.17 10.33
C PHE A 13 -6.96 23.34 11.10
N GLU A 14 -7.42 23.78 12.29
CA GLU A 14 -8.45 23.07 13.05
C GLU A 14 -9.86 23.19 12.43
N ASP A 15 -10.08 24.19 11.57
CA ASP A 15 -11.41 24.50 11.01
C ASP A 15 -11.55 24.19 9.50
N THR A 16 -10.48 23.75 8.85
CA THR A 16 -10.55 23.37 7.43
C THR A 16 -10.95 21.91 7.28
N GLN A 17 -12.21 21.67 6.90
CA GLN A 17 -12.65 20.43 6.24
C GLN A 17 -11.89 20.28 4.91
N LEU A 18 -10.63 19.87 4.99
CA LEU A 18 -9.78 19.64 3.84
C LEU A 18 -10.34 18.44 3.07
N ASP A 19 -10.86 18.69 1.87
CA ASP A 19 -11.35 17.63 0.99
C ASP A 19 -10.17 16.77 0.54
N MET A 20 -9.96 15.66 1.25
CA MET A 20 -8.90 14.69 0.98
C MET A 20 -8.94 14.15 -0.45
N ARG A 21 -10.10 14.15 -1.11
CA ARG A 21 -10.21 13.70 -2.51
C ARG A 21 -9.62 14.71 -3.47
N THR A 22 -9.84 16.01 -3.22
CA THR A 22 -9.23 17.07 -4.02
C THR A 22 -7.72 17.11 -3.80
N LEU A 23 -7.26 16.93 -2.55
CA LEU A 23 -5.83 16.78 -2.26
C LEU A 23 -5.23 15.55 -2.95
N ALA A 24 -5.91 14.40 -2.93
CA ALA A 24 -5.46 13.18 -3.60
C ALA A 24 -5.34 13.36 -5.12
N LYS A 25 -6.23 14.14 -5.77
CA LYS A 25 -6.09 14.48 -7.19
C LYS A 25 -4.84 15.31 -7.44
N PHE A 26 -4.58 16.33 -6.61
CA PHE A 26 -3.40 17.17 -6.73
C PHE A 26 -2.12 16.35 -6.54
N VAL A 27 -2.03 15.56 -5.46
CA VAL A 27 -0.88 14.69 -5.20
C VAL A 27 -0.74 13.64 -6.29
N GLY A 28 -1.83 13.04 -6.77
CA GLY A 28 -1.81 12.10 -7.89
C GLY A 28 -1.23 12.72 -9.16
N PHE A 29 -1.60 13.96 -9.48
CA PHE A 29 -1.01 14.70 -10.58
C PHE A 29 0.48 14.98 -10.37
N THR A 30 0.89 15.40 -9.17
CA THR A 30 2.31 15.60 -8.82
C THR A 30 3.13 14.32 -8.94
N VAL A 31 2.60 13.21 -8.44
CA VAL A 31 3.20 11.87 -8.55
C VAL A 31 3.37 11.49 -10.01
N LEU A 32 2.36 11.71 -10.86
CA LEU A 32 2.43 11.49 -12.31
C LEU A 32 3.52 12.34 -12.97
N CYS A 33 3.60 13.63 -12.65
CA CYS A 33 4.67 14.51 -13.16
C CYS A 33 6.05 13.97 -12.79
N PHE A 34 6.29 13.64 -11.52
CA PHE A 34 7.57 13.08 -11.08
C PHE A 34 7.87 11.72 -11.70
N TYR A 35 6.85 10.91 -11.93
CA TYR A 35 6.97 9.64 -12.63
C TYR A 35 7.47 9.85 -14.07
N HIS A 36 6.86 10.77 -14.82
CA HIS A 36 7.31 11.09 -16.18
C HIS A 36 8.71 11.75 -16.22
N MET A 37 9.05 12.53 -15.18
CA MET A 37 10.40 13.07 -14.99
C MET A 37 11.43 12.02 -14.52
N ARG A 38 11.01 10.77 -14.33
CA ARG A 38 11.86 9.65 -13.87
C ARG A 38 12.48 9.87 -12.49
N ARG A 39 11.81 10.63 -11.62
CA ARG A 39 12.22 10.88 -10.23
C ARG A 39 11.68 9.79 -9.31
N TRP A 40 12.10 8.55 -9.53
CA TRP A 40 11.50 7.35 -8.91
C TRP A 40 11.50 7.37 -7.38
N ALA A 41 12.60 7.81 -6.75
CA ALA A 41 12.68 7.90 -5.29
C ALA A 41 11.62 8.87 -4.72
N THR A 42 11.44 10.02 -5.37
CA THR A 42 10.43 11.02 -5.00
C THR A 42 9.01 10.49 -5.17
N VAL A 43 8.75 9.75 -6.25
CA VAL A 43 7.46 9.08 -6.47
C VAL A 43 7.14 8.11 -5.32
N ILE A 44 8.10 7.23 -4.98
CA ILE A 44 7.91 6.23 -3.93
C ILE A 44 7.64 6.91 -2.59
N GLN A 45 8.48 7.88 -2.23
CA GLN A 45 8.36 8.60 -0.96
C GLN A 45 7.04 9.38 -0.87
N LEU A 46 6.72 10.21 -1.87
CA LEU A 46 5.50 11.01 -1.86
C LEU A 46 4.24 10.14 -1.80
N ALA A 47 4.22 9.03 -2.53
CA ALA A 47 3.10 8.09 -2.50
C ALA A 47 2.96 7.36 -1.16
N GLN A 48 4.08 7.03 -0.49
CA GLN A 48 4.07 6.43 0.85
C GLN A 48 3.61 7.41 1.91
N ASP A 49 4.19 8.61 1.90
CA ASP A 49 3.88 9.67 2.86
C ASP A 49 2.40 10.06 2.72
N PHE A 50 1.91 10.23 1.49
CA PHE A 50 0.50 10.52 1.26
C PHE A 50 -0.42 9.41 1.73
N ASN A 51 -0.10 8.14 1.44
CA ASN A 51 -0.87 7.01 1.97
C ASN A 51 -0.82 6.96 3.50
N SER A 52 0.31 7.31 4.13
CA SER A 52 0.42 7.35 5.59
C SER A 52 -0.48 8.44 6.18
N VAL A 53 -0.46 9.64 5.60
CA VAL A 53 -1.28 10.78 6.04
C VAL A 53 -2.77 10.54 5.77
N SER A 54 -3.10 9.90 4.65
CA SER A 54 -4.49 9.56 4.31
C SER A 54 -4.96 8.26 4.98
N CYS A 55 -4.22 7.75 5.97
CA CYS A 55 -4.47 6.47 6.64
C CYS A 55 -4.73 5.31 5.67
N GLY A 56 -4.18 5.35 4.46
CA GLY A 56 -4.28 4.30 3.46
C GLY A 56 -5.56 4.31 2.60
N GLU A 57 -6.45 5.30 2.71
CA GLU A 57 -7.67 5.42 1.88
C GLU A 57 -7.37 5.30 0.37
N PHE A 58 -6.28 5.94 -0.09
CA PHE A 58 -5.87 5.95 -1.49
C PHE A 58 -4.80 4.91 -1.85
N SER A 59 -4.56 3.94 -0.95
CA SER A 59 -3.53 2.91 -1.16
C SER A 59 -3.65 2.18 -2.50
N PRO A 60 -4.85 1.76 -2.98
CA PRO A 60 -4.97 1.07 -4.27
C PRO A 60 -4.41 1.90 -5.44
N THR A 61 -4.60 3.22 -5.40
CA THR A 61 -4.13 4.13 -6.46
C THR A 61 -2.63 4.38 -6.35
N PHE A 62 -2.15 4.75 -5.16
CA PHE A 62 -0.76 5.17 -4.98
C PHE A 62 0.24 3.99 -4.93
N PHE A 63 -0.16 2.82 -4.45
CA PHE A 63 0.72 1.64 -4.49
C PHE A 63 1.03 1.16 -5.91
N ALA A 64 0.13 1.39 -6.88
CA ALA A 64 0.43 1.09 -8.29
C ALA A 64 1.64 1.90 -8.77
N PHE A 65 1.73 3.19 -8.40
CA PHE A 65 2.87 4.04 -8.72
C PHE A 65 4.15 3.62 -7.98
N ILE A 66 4.04 3.24 -6.70
CA ILE A 66 5.19 2.74 -5.92
C ILE A 66 5.78 1.50 -6.59
N VAL A 67 4.95 0.52 -6.93
CA VAL A 67 5.39 -0.73 -7.60
C VAL A 67 5.99 -0.42 -8.96
N GLY A 68 5.36 0.46 -9.76
CA GLY A 68 5.89 0.87 -11.06
C GLY A 68 7.27 1.54 -10.96
N ALA A 69 7.42 2.51 -10.05
CA ALA A 69 8.68 3.22 -9.84
C ALA A 69 9.78 2.28 -9.32
N GLN A 70 9.45 1.37 -8.40
CA GLN A 70 10.41 0.39 -7.88
C GLN A 70 10.91 -0.56 -8.97
N LYS A 71 10.04 -1.00 -9.88
CA LYS A 71 10.43 -1.79 -11.06
C LYS A 71 11.43 -1.04 -11.94
N GLU A 72 11.23 0.26 -12.15
CA GLU A 72 12.17 1.09 -12.91
C GLU A 72 13.53 1.24 -12.20
N VAL A 73 13.55 1.42 -10.88
CA VAL A 73 14.78 1.42 -10.09
C VAL A 73 15.53 0.09 -10.24
N MET A 74 14.82 -1.04 -10.18
CA MET A 74 15.38 -2.38 -10.38
C MET A 74 15.93 -2.58 -11.79
N ASN A 75 15.22 -2.11 -12.81
CA ASN A 75 15.67 -2.14 -14.20
C ASN A 75 16.98 -1.35 -14.38
N LEU A 76 17.07 -0.14 -13.82
CA LEU A 76 18.28 0.68 -13.86
C LEU A 76 19.44 0.02 -13.13
N SER A 77 19.18 -0.53 -11.94
CA SER A 77 20.17 -1.29 -11.16
C SER A 77 20.72 -2.49 -11.95
N GLY A 78 19.84 -3.26 -12.59
CA GLY A 78 20.24 -4.38 -13.45
C GLY A 78 21.08 -3.96 -14.66
N ARG A 79 20.78 -2.80 -15.28
CA ARG A 79 21.61 -2.23 -16.36
C ARG A 79 22.99 -1.83 -15.86
N ILE A 80 23.07 -1.19 -14.70
CA ILE A 80 24.34 -0.77 -14.08
C ILE A 80 25.23 -1.98 -13.81
N LEU A 81 24.68 -3.06 -13.23
CA LEU A 81 25.43 -4.29 -13.00
C LEU A 81 26.00 -4.90 -14.29
N LYS A 82 25.20 -4.92 -15.37
CA LYS A 82 25.66 -5.39 -16.69
C LYS A 82 26.79 -4.50 -17.24
N ASN A 83 26.69 -3.19 -17.07
CA ASN A 83 27.73 -2.26 -17.50
C ASN A 83 29.03 -2.45 -16.71
N SER A 84 28.95 -2.63 -15.39
CA SER A 84 30.11 -2.95 -14.56
C SER A 84 30.80 -4.26 -14.96
N ALA A 85 30.02 -5.30 -15.29
CA ALA A 85 30.58 -6.54 -15.84
C ALA A 85 31.29 -6.31 -17.19
N ARG A 86 30.73 -5.48 -18.08
CA ARG A 86 31.38 -5.09 -19.34
C ARG A 86 32.68 -4.32 -19.12
N TYR A 87 32.76 -3.44 -18.12
CA TYR A 87 34.00 -2.73 -17.80
C TYR A 87 35.11 -3.67 -17.31
N ILE A 88 34.77 -4.71 -16.54
CA ILE A 88 35.72 -5.76 -16.13
C ILE A 88 36.23 -6.51 -17.36
N GLN A 89 35.34 -6.90 -18.28
CA GLN A 89 35.72 -7.59 -19.50
C GLN A 89 36.61 -6.71 -20.40
N SER A 90 36.23 -5.45 -20.61
CA SER A 90 37.02 -4.50 -21.39
C SER A 90 38.40 -4.25 -20.77
N ALA A 91 38.50 -4.22 -19.44
CA ALA A 91 39.79 -4.11 -18.76
C ALA A 91 40.69 -5.34 -19.02
N LYS A 92 40.12 -6.55 -19.08
CA LYS A 92 40.85 -7.78 -19.44
C LYS A 92 41.33 -7.76 -20.88
N GLU A 93 40.48 -7.33 -21.81
CA GLU A 93 40.83 -7.22 -23.23
C GLU A 93 41.95 -6.20 -23.45
N LYS A 94 41.83 -5.00 -22.85
CA LYS A 94 42.86 -3.96 -22.90
C LYS A 94 44.19 -4.42 -22.32
N PHE A 95 44.16 -5.12 -21.19
CA PHE A 95 45.37 -5.68 -20.59
C PHE A 95 46.07 -6.65 -21.54
N LYS A 96 45.35 -7.57 -22.18
CA LYS A 96 45.95 -8.49 -23.17
C LYS A 96 46.62 -7.73 -24.30
N THR A 97 45.92 -6.75 -24.88
CA THR A 97 46.46 -5.95 -25.99
C THR A 97 47.67 -5.12 -25.59
N GLU A 98 47.68 -4.56 -24.38
CA GLU A 98 48.78 -3.74 -23.86
C GLU A 98 49.98 -4.62 -23.48
N GLN A 99 49.74 -5.80 -22.91
CA GLN A 99 50.77 -6.75 -22.49
C GLN A 99 51.48 -7.38 -23.69
N ASP A 100 50.76 -7.68 -24.78
CA ASP A 100 51.33 -8.23 -26.01
C ASP A 100 52.30 -7.26 -26.71
N GLN A 101 52.15 -5.95 -26.46
CA GLN A 101 53.04 -4.91 -26.98
C GLN A 101 54.34 -4.78 -26.15
N VAL A 102 54.41 -5.36 -24.96
CA VAL A 102 55.59 -5.25 -24.09
C VAL A 102 56.71 -6.19 -24.58
N PRO A 103 57.95 -5.70 -24.77
CA PRO A 103 59.06 -6.55 -25.19
C PRO A 103 59.33 -7.72 -24.23
N ARG A 104 59.44 -8.94 -24.76
CA ARG A 104 59.69 -10.16 -23.95
C ARG A 104 60.95 -10.08 -23.06
N LYS A 105 61.99 -9.36 -23.51
CA LYS A 105 63.21 -9.14 -22.72
C LYS A 105 62.93 -8.34 -21.45
N LEU A 106 62.12 -7.28 -21.57
CA LEU A 106 61.72 -6.44 -20.44
C LEU A 106 60.85 -7.22 -19.44
N LEU A 107 59.90 -8.04 -19.93
CA LEU A 107 59.09 -8.89 -19.07
C LEU A 107 59.92 -9.89 -18.26
N ARG A 108 60.94 -10.51 -18.87
CA ARG A 108 61.86 -11.41 -18.16
C ARG A 108 62.69 -10.68 -17.10
N GLN A 109 63.17 -9.48 -17.40
CA GLN A 109 63.93 -8.68 -16.44
C GLN A 109 63.06 -8.28 -15.25
N LEU A 110 61.83 -7.84 -15.49
CA LEU A 110 60.87 -7.50 -14.43
C LEU A 110 60.52 -8.71 -13.56
N ALA A 111 60.32 -9.89 -14.18
CA ALA A 111 60.08 -11.14 -13.45
C ALA A 111 61.25 -11.53 -12.53
N LEU A 112 62.49 -11.38 -12.99
CA LEU A 112 63.69 -11.63 -12.17
C LEU A 112 63.80 -10.67 -10.98
N LEU A 113 63.32 -9.43 -11.15
CA LEU A 113 63.28 -8.41 -10.10
C LEU A 113 62.02 -8.52 -9.20
N GLY A 114 61.11 -9.45 -9.48
CA GLY A 114 59.82 -9.58 -8.78
C GLY A 114 58.88 -8.38 -8.97
N GLN A 115 59.08 -7.58 -10.02
CA GLN A 115 58.26 -6.40 -10.32
C GLN A 115 57.20 -6.70 -11.39
N LEU A 116 56.03 -6.10 -11.24
CA LEU A 116 54.93 -6.20 -12.22
C LEU A 116 55.16 -5.23 -13.39
N SER A 117 54.68 -5.59 -14.58
CA SER A 117 54.65 -4.65 -15.71
C SER A 117 53.68 -3.49 -15.44
N GLU A 118 53.91 -2.32 -16.05
CA GLU A 118 52.96 -1.20 -15.92
C GLU A 118 51.52 -1.55 -16.38
N PRO A 119 51.31 -2.26 -17.51
CA PRO A 119 49.99 -2.77 -17.88
C PRO A 119 49.37 -3.67 -16.80
N GLU A 120 50.17 -4.52 -16.16
CA GLU A 120 49.71 -5.45 -15.12
C GLU A 120 49.34 -4.72 -13.81
N LYS A 121 50.13 -3.73 -13.40
CA LYS A 121 49.79 -2.84 -12.28
C LYS A 121 48.47 -2.10 -12.53
N LEU A 122 48.31 -1.56 -13.74
CA LEU A 122 47.12 -0.81 -14.14
C LEU A 122 45.89 -1.72 -14.22
N TYR A 123 46.04 -2.92 -14.76
CA TYR A 123 45.01 -3.96 -14.78
C TYR A 123 44.56 -4.34 -13.37
N ASN A 124 45.50 -4.66 -12.48
CA ASN A 124 45.19 -5.03 -11.09
C ASN A 124 44.42 -3.92 -10.36
N LYS A 125 44.82 -2.65 -10.56
CA LYS A 125 44.10 -1.50 -10.00
C LYS A 125 42.68 -1.38 -10.55
N ARG A 126 42.49 -1.53 -11.88
CA ARG A 126 41.18 -1.47 -12.54
C ARG A 126 40.26 -2.59 -12.07
N ILE A 127 40.76 -3.83 -12.04
CA ILE A 127 40.00 -5.01 -11.60
C ILE A 127 39.57 -4.85 -10.14
N TYR A 128 40.52 -4.54 -9.26
CA TYR A 128 40.21 -4.30 -7.84
C TYR A 128 39.10 -3.25 -7.66
N TYR A 129 39.19 -2.13 -8.39
CA TYR A 129 38.17 -1.08 -8.33
C TYR A 129 36.80 -1.57 -8.83
N TYR A 130 36.75 -2.20 -10.01
CA TYR A 130 35.49 -2.63 -10.60
C TYR A 130 34.84 -3.81 -9.86
N GLU A 131 35.62 -4.73 -9.31
CA GLU A 131 35.11 -5.83 -8.49
C GLU A 131 34.50 -5.31 -7.19
N ASN A 132 35.17 -4.38 -6.51
CA ASN A 132 34.63 -3.71 -5.33
C ASN A 132 33.34 -2.95 -5.64
N LEU A 133 33.31 -2.19 -6.74
CA LEU A 133 32.12 -1.48 -7.19
C LEU A 133 30.96 -2.45 -7.48
N THR A 134 31.24 -3.53 -8.20
CA THR A 134 30.25 -4.56 -8.57
C THR A 134 29.71 -5.25 -7.31
N SER A 135 30.57 -5.55 -6.33
CA SER A 135 30.17 -6.14 -5.05
C SER A 135 29.18 -5.22 -4.30
N ARG A 136 29.47 -3.92 -4.21
CA ARG A 136 28.56 -2.93 -3.60
C ARG A 136 27.23 -2.83 -4.35
N GLN A 137 27.28 -2.76 -5.67
CA GLN A 137 26.09 -2.71 -6.51
C GLN A 137 25.21 -3.96 -6.36
N LYS A 138 25.82 -5.16 -6.26
CA LYS A 138 25.08 -6.41 -6.02
C LYS A 138 24.33 -6.37 -4.69
N LYS A 139 24.96 -5.89 -3.61
CA LYS A 139 24.32 -5.74 -2.30
C LYS A 139 23.13 -4.77 -2.36
N LEU A 140 23.29 -3.63 -3.03
CA LEU A 140 22.21 -2.65 -3.21
C LEU A 140 21.07 -3.23 -4.07
N HIS A 141 21.40 -3.92 -5.16
CA HIS A 141 20.43 -4.58 -6.02
C HIS A 141 19.61 -5.64 -5.25
N SER A 142 20.25 -6.45 -4.42
CA SER A 142 19.53 -7.42 -3.58
C SER A 142 18.60 -6.74 -2.56
N ALA A 143 19.02 -5.62 -1.97
CA ALA A 143 18.16 -4.87 -1.05
C ALA A 143 16.93 -4.31 -1.78
N TRP A 144 17.13 -3.66 -2.94
CA TRP A 144 16.02 -3.17 -3.75
C TRP A 144 15.08 -4.26 -4.25
N LYS A 145 15.61 -5.47 -4.51
CA LYS A 145 14.79 -6.63 -4.88
C LYS A 145 13.85 -7.03 -3.75
N GLN A 146 14.35 -7.10 -2.51
CA GLN A 146 13.51 -7.39 -1.34
C GLN A 146 12.43 -6.34 -1.16
N THR A 147 12.76 -5.06 -1.36
CA THR A 147 11.79 -3.96 -1.32
C THR A 147 10.73 -4.09 -2.41
N GLU A 148 11.11 -4.49 -3.63
CA GLU A 148 10.18 -4.76 -4.74
C GLU A 148 9.22 -5.90 -4.42
N GLU A 149 9.74 -7.02 -3.88
CA GLU A 149 8.93 -8.16 -3.46
C GLU A 149 7.94 -7.76 -2.36
N PHE A 150 8.39 -6.98 -1.38
CA PHE A 150 7.53 -6.43 -0.34
C PHE A 150 6.40 -5.57 -0.93
N TYR A 151 6.70 -4.59 -1.78
CA TYR A 151 5.65 -3.74 -2.37
C TYR A 151 4.68 -4.51 -3.26
N ASN A 152 5.14 -5.50 -4.02
CA ASN A 152 4.24 -6.34 -4.82
C ASN A 152 3.30 -7.17 -3.93
N LEU A 153 3.81 -7.74 -2.84
CA LEU A 153 2.98 -8.49 -1.88
C LEU A 153 1.96 -7.57 -1.20
N THR A 154 2.37 -6.38 -0.75
CA THR A 154 1.46 -5.39 -0.17
C THR A 154 0.38 -4.97 -1.18
N TYR A 155 0.77 -4.70 -2.44
CA TYR A 155 -0.16 -4.37 -3.51
C TYR A 155 -1.19 -5.48 -3.75
N GLN A 156 -0.76 -6.74 -3.83
CA GLN A 156 -1.66 -7.89 -3.98
C GLN A 156 -2.61 -8.04 -2.80
N LEU A 157 -2.14 -7.83 -1.56
CA LEU A 157 -2.98 -7.87 -0.37
C LEU A 157 -4.05 -6.76 -0.42
N ILE A 158 -3.67 -5.54 -0.78
CA ILE A 158 -4.60 -4.42 -0.91
C ILE A 158 -5.65 -4.72 -1.99
N PHE A 159 -5.23 -5.15 -3.18
CA PHE A 159 -6.15 -5.40 -4.30
C PHE A 159 -7.04 -6.62 -4.14
N SER A 160 -6.63 -7.66 -3.41
CA SER A 160 -7.46 -8.84 -3.16
C SER A 160 -8.46 -8.63 -2.02
N THR A 161 -8.10 -7.84 -1.00
CA THR A 161 -8.91 -7.70 0.22
C THR A 161 -9.92 -6.56 0.17
N VAL A 162 -9.64 -5.48 -0.58
CA VAL A 162 -10.59 -4.37 -0.76
C VAL A 162 -11.89 -4.82 -1.48
N PRO A 163 -11.84 -5.58 -2.59
CA PRO A 163 -13.05 -6.12 -3.21
C PRO A 163 -13.83 -7.06 -2.29
N ALA A 164 -13.15 -7.84 -1.45
CA ALA A 164 -13.81 -8.77 -0.53
C ALA A 164 -14.63 -8.03 0.55
N ALA A 165 -14.11 -6.94 1.12
CA ALA A 165 -14.83 -6.14 2.10
C ALA A 165 -16.06 -5.44 1.49
N ILE A 166 -15.92 -4.89 0.28
CA ILE A 166 -17.02 -4.26 -0.47
C ILE A 166 -18.09 -5.30 -0.82
N GLU A 167 -17.69 -6.47 -1.31
CA GLU A 167 -18.60 -7.55 -1.69
C GLU A 167 -19.34 -8.11 -0.46
N GLN A 168 -18.68 -8.17 0.70
CA GLN A 168 -19.32 -8.55 1.96
C GLN A 168 -20.39 -7.53 2.36
N LEU A 169 -20.10 -6.23 2.30
CA LEU A 169 -21.09 -5.17 2.57
C LEU A 169 -22.27 -5.26 1.59
N ARG A 170 -22.00 -5.49 0.31
CA ARG A 170 -23.05 -5.67 -0.71
C ARG A 170 -23.95 -6.87 -0.39
N LYS A 171 -23.38 -8.02 -0.03
CA LYS A 171 -24.15 -9.21 0.39
C LYS A 171 -25.01 -8.91 1.62
N ASN A 172 -24.46 -8.20 2.60
CA ASN A 172 -25.20 -7.78 3.79
C ASN A 172 -26.40 -6.90 3.45
N ARG A 173 -26.25 -5.95 2.52
CA ARG A 173 -27.35 -5.08 2.06
C ARG A 173 -28.48 -5.85 1.36
N VAL A 174 -28.14 -6.87 0.57
CA VAL A 174 -29.15 -7.76 -0.06
C VAL A 174 -29.94 -8.53 1.00
N VAL A 175 -29.27 -9.06 2.02
CA VAL A 175 -29.94 -9.77 3.13
C VAL A 175 -30.77 -8.80 3.98
N LEU A 176 -30.26 -7.59 4.23
CA LEU A 176 -30.97 -6.53 4.93
C LEU A 176 -32.29 -6.17 4.22
N ALA A 177 -32.25 -5.97 2.90
CA ALA A 177 -33.47 -5.69 2.13
C ALA A 177 -34.51 -6.81 2.27
N ARG A 178 -34.06 -8.08 2.24
CA ARG A 178 -34.94 -9.24 2.47
C ARG A 178 -35.52 -9.25 3.88
N PHE A 179 -34.70 -8.99 4.89
CA PHE A 179 -35.14 -8.91 6.29
C PHE A 179 -36.20 -7.82 6.49
N ILE A 180 -35.96 -6.60 5.99
CA ILE A 180 -36.90 -5.48 6.10
C ILE A 180 -38.23 -5.86 5.43
N HIS A 181 -38.18 -6.47 4.25
CA HIS A 181 -39.38 -6.93 3.56
C HIS A 181 -40.16 -7.98 4.38
N GLN A 182 -39.49 -8.99 4.90
CA GLN A 182 -40.14 -10.03 5.72
C GLN A 182 -40.69 -9.48 7.04
N LYS A 183 -39.99 -8.55 7.69
CA LYS A 183 -40.44 -7.88 8.92
C LYS A 183 -41.65 -6.99 8.66
N HIS A 184 -41.68 -6.29 7.53
CA HIS A 184 -42.86 -5.54 7.11
C HIS A 184 -44.07 -6.45 6.88
N VAL A 185 -43.90 -7.58 6.18
CA VAL A 185 -44.97 -8.57 5.96
C VAL A 185 -45.47 -9.15 7.29
N TYR A 186 -44.59 -9.37 8.25
CA TYR A 186 -44.96 -9.86 9.59
C TYR A 186 -45.77 -8.83 10.40
N LEU A 187 -45.37 -7.55 10.36
CA LEU A 187 -46.07 -6.47 11.07
C LEU A 187 -47.38 -6.04 10.40
N HIS A 188 -47.45 -6.15 9.07
CA HIS A 188 -48.59 -5.76 8.25
C HIS A 188 -49.01 -6.90 7.32
N PRO A 189 -49.56 -7.99 7.88
CA PRO A 189 -49.89 -9.16 7.07
C PRO A 189 -51.15 -8.89 6.24
N VAL A 190 -51.07 -9.21 4.93
CA VAL A 190 -52.19 -9.07 3.99
C VAL A 190 -53.31 -10.09 4.28
N LYS A 191 -52.98 -11.21 4.93
CA LYS A 191 -53.92 -12.23 5.40
C LYS A 191 -53.65 -12.51 6.87
N ILE A 192 -54.70 -12.78 7.65
CA ILE A 192 -54.55 -13.16 9.05
C ILE A 192 -53.66 -14.41 9.12
N LEU A 193 -52.52 -14.28 9.77
CA LEU A 193 -51.59 -15.38 10.01
C LEU A 193 -52.15 -16.23 11.16
N ASP A 194 -52.14 -17.55 10.98
CA ASP A 194 -52.39 -18.47 12.08
C ASP A 194 -51.25 -18.40 13.13
N GLU A 195 -51.53 -18.74 14.39
CA GLU A 195 -50.58 -18.64 15.50
C GLU A 195 -49.29 -19.40 15.22
N ALA A 196 -49.39 -20.59 14.62
CA ALA A 196 -48.24 -21.40 14.23
C ALA A 196 -47.38 -20.70 13.16
N GLN A 197 -48.00 -20.06 12.17
CA GLN A 197 -47.29 -19.34 11.10
C GLN A 197 -46.62 -18.08 11.64
N SER A 198 -47.30 -17.35 12.52
CA SER A 198 -46.75 -16.18 13.21
C SER A 198 -45.52 -16.54 14.04
N ALA A 199 -45.57 -17.66 14.79
CA ALA A 199 -44.44 -18.15 15.58
C ALA A 199 -43.25 -18.56 14.70
N ILE A 200 -43.48 -19.25 13.58
CA ILE A 200 -42.42 -19.64 12.63
C ILE A 200 -41.78 -18.41 11.99
N MET A 201 -42.58 -17.45 11.51
CA MET A 201 -42.05 -16.23 10.89
C MET A 201 -41.25 -15.40 11.89
N LYS A 202 -41.74 -15.26 13.13
CA LYS A 202 -41.01 -14.58 14.20
C LYS A 202 -39.65 -15.21 14.46
N ARG A 203 -39.58 -16.54 14.60
CA ARG A 203 -38.32 -17.26 14.80
C ARG A 203 -37.35 -17.07 13.64
N ASN A 204 -37.84 -17.15 12.40
CA ASN A 204 -37.02 -16.94 11.21
C ASN A 204 -36.45 -15.50 11.14
N LEU A 205 -37.25 -14.50 11.55
CA LEU A 205 -36.79 -13.11 11.63
C LEU A 205 -35.71 -12.93 12.70
N GLU A 206 -35.89 -13.53 13.88
CA GLU A 206 -34.90 -13.50 14.96
C GLU A 206 -33.57 -14.17 14.55
N ASP A 207 -33.62 -15.30 13.84
CA ASP A 207 -32.41 -15.96 13.36
C ASP A 207 -31.73 -15.16 12.24
N MET A 208 -32.51 -14.57 11.34
CA MET A 208 -31.99 -13.73 10.25
C MET A 208 -31.32 -12.47 10.79
N VAL A 209 -31.93 -11.78 11.76
CA VAL A 209 -31.38 -10.53 12.31
C VAL A 209 -30.09 -10.79 13.10
N LYS A 210 -30.00 -11.88 13.87
CA LYS A 210 -28.78 -12.26 14.59
C LYS A 210 -27.61 -12.52 13.64
N SER A 211 -27.86 -13.31 12.58
CA SER A 211 -26.88 -13.58 11.54
C SER A 211 -26.43 -12.29 10.83
N LEU A 212 -27.40 -11.42 10.50
CA LEU A 212 -27.14 -10.16 9.83
C LEU A 212 -26.31 -9.19 10.69
N ILE A 213 -26.63 -9.06 11.98
CA ILE A 213 -25.86 -8.24 12.94
C ILE A 213 -24.40 -8.72 13.04
N GLY A 214 -24.18 -10.04 13.11
CA GLY A 214 -22.84 -10.62 13.13
C GLY A 214 -22.07 -10.33 11.84
N SER A 215 -22.72 -10.50 10.69
CA SER A 215 -22.11 -10.23 9.38
C SER A 215 -21.79 -8.74 9.17
N TYR A 216 -22.62 -7.83 9.68
CA TYR A 216 -22.33 -6.38 9.65
C TYR A 216 -21.17 -6.01 10.57
N HIS A 217 -21.05 -6.59 11.77
CA HIS A 217 -19.87 -6.38 12.62
C HIS A 217 -18.59 -6.77 11.89
N MET A 218 -18.57 -7.96 11.28
CA MET A 218 -17.42 -8.42 10.50
C MET A 218 -17.12 -7.49 9.32
N ALA A 219 -18.15 -7.02 8.60
CA ALA A 219 -17.98 -6.10 7.49
C ALA A 219 -17.43 -4.74 7.95
N VAL A 220 -17.97 -4.17 9.04
CA VAL A 220 -17.48 -2.92 9.63
C VAL A 220 -16.03 -3.06 10.07
N GLU A 221 -15.67 -4.14 10.76
CA GLU A 221 -14.27 -4.39 11.13
C GLU A 221 -13.35 -4.50 9.92
N LEU A 222 -13.77 -5.23 8.88
CA LEU A 222 -12.99 -5.36 7.66
C LEU A 222 -12.83 -4.02 6.96
N LEU A 223 -13.90 -3.22 6.86
CA LEU A 223 -13.87 -1.89 6.25
C LEU A 223 -13.00 -0.92 7.06
N ARG A 224 -13.07 -0.94 8.40
CA ARG A 224 -12.20 -0.16 9.30
C ARG A 224 -10.73 -0.56 9.18
N LYS A 225 -10.42 -1.86 9.22
CA LYS A 225 -9.05 -2.39 8.99
C LYS A 225 -8.49 -1.99 7.62
N ARG A 226 -9.36 -1.70 6.65
CA ARG A 226 -9.01 -1.24 5.30
C ARG A 226 -9.21 0.26 5.10
N GLN A 227 -9.55 0.99 6.16
CA GLN A 227 -9.61 2.45 6.16
C GLN A 227 -10.62 2.99 5.13
N MET A 228 -11.67 2.20 4.87
CA MET A 228 -12.80 2.58 4.03
C MET A 228 -13.85 3.30 4.87
N THR A 229 -13.47 4.42 5.48
CA THR A 229 -14.21 5.13 6.53
C THR A 229 -15.66 5.43 6.15
N LEU A 230 -15.91 5.94 4.94
CA LEU A 230 -17.27 6.21 4.46
C LEU A 230 -18.15 4.94 4.41
N LEU A 231 -17.62 3.84 3.91
CA LEU A 231 -18.36 2.57 3.85
C LEU A 231 -18.51 1.93 5.23
N ALA A 232 -17.50 2.06 6.09
CA ALA A 232 -17.57 1.62 7.48
C ALA A 232 -18.62 2.41 8.27
N THR A 233 -18.70 3.72 8.05
CA THR A 233 -19.72 4.63 8.61
C THR A 233 -21.11 4.21 8.16
N GLN A 234 -21.32 4.03 6.85
CA GLN A 234 -22.60 3.57 6.30
C GLN A 234 -23.00 2.20 6.88
N ALA A 235 -22.07 1.25 6.93
CA ALA A 235 -22.30 -0.08 7.48
C ALA A 235 -22.62 -0.02 8.98
N SER A 236 -21.99 0.90 9.73
CA SER A 236 -22.28 1.14 11.15
C SER A 236 -23.67 1.76 11.33
N HIS A 237 -24.07 2.70 10.49
CA HIS A 237 -25.43 3.23 10.48
C HIS A 237 -26.49 2.15 10.21
N GLU A 238 -26.26 1.32 9.20
CA GLU A 238 -27.13 0.19 8.85
C GLU A 238 -27.21 -0.83 10.01
N LEU A 239 -26.09 -1.11 10.69
CA LEU A 239 -26.04 -1.97 11.87
C LEU A 239 -26.76 -1.37 13.09
N GLY A 240 -26.61 -0.08 13.35
CA GLY A 240 -27.31 0.62 14.42
C GLY A 240 -28.82 0.62 14.17
N ASN A 241 -29.26 0.81 12.92
CA ASN A 241 -30.67 0.70 12.53
C ASN A 241 -31.22 -0.71 12.81
N LEU A 242 -30.46 -1.76 12.53
CA LEU A 242 -30.85 -3.14 12.87
C LEU A 242 -31.04 -3.33 14.38
N LYS A 243 -30.08 -2.87 15.20
CA LYS A 243 -30.17 -2.96 16.67
C LYS A 243 -31.35 -2.17 17.23
N TRP A 244 -31.62 -0.99 16.67
CA TRP A 244 -32.78 -0.18 17.04
C TRP A 244 -34.09 -0.90 16.74
N LEU A 245 -34.20 -1.51 15.55
CA LEU A 245 -35.38 -2.28 15.14
C LEU A 245 -35.64 -3.53 16.01
N GLU A 246 -34.62 -4.07 16.66
CA GLU A 246 -34.73 -5.17 17.63
C GLU A 246 -35.00 -4.69 19.07
N GLY A 247 -35.10 -3.37 19.27
CA GLY A 247 -35.41 -2.76 20.57
C GLY A 247 -34.20 -2.45 21.44
N ASP A 248 -32.98 -2.77 21.00
CA ASP A 248 -31.74 -2.45 21.72
C ASP A 248 -31.26 -1.04 21.37
N ARG A 249 -31.95 -0.05 21.94
CA ARG A 249 -31.68 1.37 21.71
C ARG A 249 -30.28 1.78 22.18
N LYS A 250 -29.79 1.17 23.26
CA LYS A 250 -28.48 1.50 23.84
C LYS A 250 -27.37 1.05 22.91
N ALA A 251 -27.41 -0.20 22.44
CA ALA A 251 -26.39 -0.68 21.52
C ALA A 251 -26.49 0.00 20.14
N ALA A 252 -27.69 0.38 19.69
CA ALA A 252 -27.85 1.17 18.47
C ALA A 252 -27.12 2.52 18.57
N GLY A 253 -27.31 3.24 19.69
CA GLY A 253 -26.63 4.51 19.96
C GLY A 253 -25.11 4.37 19.96
N THR A 254 -24.58 3.32 20.59
CA THR A 254 -23.13 3.04 20.60
C THR A 254 -22.59 2.78 19.19
N VAL A 255 -23.28 1.98 18.38
CA VAL A 255 -22.82 1.71 17.01
C VAL A 255 -22.90 2.96 16.12
N TRP A 256 -23.92 3.81 16.30
CA TRP A 256 -24.01 5.07 15.57
C TRP A 256 -22.90 6.04 15.97
N SER A 257 -22.61 6.19 17.26
CA SER A 257 -21.51 7.07 17.71
C SER A 257 -20.17 6.56 17.19
N GLU A 258 -19.91 5.25 17.30
CA GLU A 258 -18.71 4.64 16.72
C GLU A 258 -18.61 4.79 15.19
N GLY A 259 -19.73 4.99 14.49
CA GLY A 259 -19.75 5.26 13.07
C GLY A 259 -19.36 6.70 12.71
N VAL A 260 -19.51 7.64 13.65
CA VAL A 260 -19.20 9.06 13.49
C VAL A 260 -17.81 9.39 14.05
N ASP A 261 -17.43 8.74 15.15
CA ASP A 261 -16.18 8.98 15.88
C ASP A 261 -14.96 8.22 15.32
N GLY A 262 -15.17 7.28 14.38
CA GLY A 262 -14.14 6.36 13.86
C GLY A 262 -13.82 6.57 12.38
#